data_AF-A0A5N5V668-F1
#
_entry.id   AF-A0A5N5V668-F1
#
_cell.length_a   1.000
_cell.length_b   1.000
_cell.length_c   1.000
_cell.angle_alpha   90.00
_cell.angle_beta   90.00
_cell.angle_gamma   90.00
#
_symmetry.space_group_name_H-M   'P 1'
#
loop_
_entity.id
_entity.type
_entity.pdbx_description
1 polymer ?
#
loop_
_entity_poly.entity_id
_entity_poly.type
_entity_poly.pdbx_seq_one_letter_code
_entity_poly.pdbx_strand_id
1 'polypeptide(L)'
;MRNLWVIGNCAAAAALLASGCSSSPPEYTPSDGELPAGTAQISINGQDAGTTGAVQCNTTEWLTTISTGDQTAGINALVSNRDDLAVETVSINNLGGFTGTYTADVGPTGGEAEIAMAGRTYQISGTADGFSTDEPSFRVPATFTIKVAC
;
A
#
# COMPACT_ATOMS: atom_id res chain seq x y z
N MET A 1 31.96 -76.84 -34.83
CA MET A 1 31.82 -75.72 -35.77
C MET A 1 31.08 -74.59 -35.07
N ARG A 2 31.80 -73.49 -34.84
CA ARG A 2 31.39 -72.08 -34.65
C ARG A 2 30.09 -71.70 -33.91
N ASN A 3 30.34 -71.10 -32.73
CA ASN A 3 29.65 -70.00 -32.05
C ASN A 3 29.11 -68.84 -32.92
N LEU A 4 28.33 -67.97 -32.22
CA LEU A 4 28.03 -66.53 -32.42
C LEU A 4 26.72 -66.24 -33.18
N TRP A 5 25.91 -65.21 -32.89
CA TRP A 5 25.72 -64.23 -31.80
C TRP A 5 24.54 -63.32 -32.25
N VAL A 6 23.75 -62.81 -31.30
CA VAL A 6 22.97 -61.53 -31.34
C VAL A 6 21.90 -61.30 -32.42
N ILE A 7 20.63 -61.28 -31.98
CA ILE A 7 19.57 -60.28 -32.28
C ILE A 7 18.65 -60.32 -31.03
N GLY A 8 18.45 -59.31 -30.19
CA GLY A 8 18.16 -57.90 -30.43
C GLY A 8 16.67 -57.66 -30.14
N ASN A 9 16.31 -57.22 -28.92
CA ASN A 9 15.13 -56.39 -28.66
C ASN A 9 15.14 -55.81 -27.23
N CYS A 10 15.46 -54.52 -27.14
CA CYS A 10 15.31 -53.69 -25.96
C CYS A 10 13.82 -53.49 -25.67
N ALA A 11 13.34 -54.02 -24.55
CA ALA A 11 11.97 -53.79 -24.11
C ALA A 11 11.89 -52.62 -23.12
N ALA A 12 11.10 -51.61 -23.53
CA ALA A 12 10.40 -50.60 -22.75
C ALA A 12 11.24 -49.52 -22.02
N ALA A 13 11.41 -48.39 -22.70
CA ALA A 13 11.64 -47.09 -22.08
C ALA A 13 10.39 -46.64 -21.32
N ALA A 14 10.48 -46.55 -19.99
CA ALA A 14 9.50 -45.85 -19.16
C ALA A 14 9.90 -44.36 -19.12
N ALA A 15 9.44 -43.58 -20.10
CA ALA A 15 9.53 -42.13 -20.03
C ALA A 15 8.44 -41.62 -19.06
N LEU A 16 8.82 -41.40 -17.80
CA LEU A 16 8.02 -40.64 -16.85
C LEU A 16 8.00 -39.18 -17.31
N LEU A 17 6.98 -38.78 -18.06
CA LEU A 17 6.66 -37.38 -18.29
C LEU A 17 6.14 -36.80 -16.97
N ALA A 18 7.05 -36.33 -16.13
CA ALA A 18 6.74 -35.41 -15.06
C ALA A 18 6.35 -34.07 -15.71
N SER A 19 5.08 -33.95 -16.13
CA SER A 19 4.47 -32.66 -16.46
C SER A 19 4.24 -31.91 -15.16
N GLY A 20 5.32 -31.31 -14.64
CA GLY A 20 5.24 -30.32 -13.59
C GLY A 20 4.43 -29.14 -14.12
N CYS A 21 3.15 -29.08 -13.76
CA CYS A 21 2.31 -27.92 -13.98
C CYS A 21 2.80 -26.81 -13.02
N SER A 22 3.90 -26.15 -13.37
CA SER A 22 4.31 -24.91 -12.73
C SER A 22 3.35 -23.81 -13.19
N SER A 23 2.15 -23.81 -12.65
CA SER A 23 1.24 -22.68 -12.76
C SER A 23 1.71 -21.64 -11.77
N SER A 24 2.54 -20.70 -12.24
CA SER A 24 2.76 -19.46 -11.50
C SER A 24 1.39 -18.84 -11.19
N PRO A 25 1.14 -18.33 -9.98
CA PRO A 25 -0.10 -17.64 -9.67
C PRO A 25 -0.32 -16.51 -10.69
N PRO A 26 -1.55 -16.25 -11.13
CA PRO A 26 -1.82 -15.12 -12.01
C PRO A 26 -1.31 -13.82 -11.37
N GLU A 27 -0.60 -13.00 -12.15
CA GLU A 27 -0.16 -11.68 -11.71
C GLU A 27 -1.38 -10.82 -11.37
N TYR A 28 -1.47 -10.35 -10.12
CA TYR A 28 -2.53 -9.44 -9.71
C TYR A 28 -2.33 -8.10 -10.41
N THR A 29 -3.28 -7.73 -11.26
CA THR A 29 -3.33 -6.40 -11.90
C THR A 29 -4.43 -5.60 -11.22
N PRO A 30 -4.10 -4.63 -10.35
CA PRO A 30 -5.11 -3.80 -9.70
C PRO A 30 -5.92 -3.01 -10.73
N SER A 31 -7.21 -2.81 -10.47
CA SER A 31 -8.02 -1.89 -11.27
C SER A 31 -7.62 -0.44 -11.00
N ASP A 32 -8.08 0.51 -11.83
CA ASP A 32 -7.80 1.93 -11.63
C ASP A 32 -8.18 2.40 -10.22
N GLY A 33 -7.22 2.99 -9.51
CA GLY A 33 -7.39 3.47 -8.13
C GLY A 33 -7.13 2.42 -7.05
N GLU A 34 -7.02 1.14 -7.40
CA GLU A 34 -6.63 0.08 -6.47
C GLU A 34 -5.11 -0.06 -6.40
N LEU A 35 -4.63 -0.53 -5.24
CA LEU A 35 -3.24 -0.89 -5.01
C LEU A 35 -3.13 -2.39 -4.65
N PRO A 36 -1.98 -3.03 -4.95
CA PRO A 36 -1.65 -4.33 -4.37
C PRO A 36 -1.75 -4.28 -2.84
N ALA A 37 -2.27 -5.35 -2.22
CA ALA A 37 -2.39 -5.42 -0.77
C ALA A 37 -1.03 -5.19 -0.07
N GLY A 38 -1.04 -4.45 1.04
CA GLY A 38 0.17 -4.10 1.79
C GLY A 38 1.01 -3.01 1.15
N THR A 39 0.46 -2.23 0.20
CA THR A 39 1.18 -1.12 -0.44
C THR A 39 0.47 0.21 -0.28
N ALA A 40 1.25 1.29 -0.31
CA ALA A 40 0.77 2.66 -0.25
C ALA A 40 1.49 3.55 -1.27
N GLN A 41 0.78 4.58 -1.74
CA GLN A 41 1.29 5.68 -2.55
C GLN A 41 0.85 6.99 -1.90
N ILE A 42 1.78 7.92 -1.70
CA ILE A 42 1.51 9.19 -1.03
C ILE A 42 1.94 10.33 -1.94
N SER A 43 1.16 11.41 -1.95
CA SER A 43 1.55 12.68 -2.54
C SER A 43 1.35 13.83 -1.55
N ILE A 44 2.22 14.81 -1.62
CA ILE A 44 2.15 16.07 -0.86
C ILE A 44 2.18 17.22 -1.86
N ASN A 45 1.24 18.15 -1.76
CA ASN A 45 1.07 19.25 -2.74
C ASN A 45 1.00 18.76 -4.19
N GLY A 46 0.33 17.61 -4.40
CA GLY A 46 0.19 16.96 -5.70
C GLY A 46 1.49 16.38 -6.27
N GLN A 47 2.61 16.43 -5.53
CA GLN A 47 3.88 15.84 -5.92
C GLN A 47 4.03 14.46 -5.28
N ASP A 48 4.54 13.49 -6.05
CA ASP A 48 4.83 12.15 -5.54
C ASP A 48 5.80 12.24 -4.35
N ALA A 49 5.35 11.75 -3.20
CA ALA A 49 6.10 11.71 -1.95
C ALA A 49 6.61 10.30 -1.63
N GLY A 50 6.35 9.34 -2.50
CA GLY A 50 6.88 7.98 -2.45
C GLY A 50 5.82 6.89 -2.44
N THR A 51 6.32 5.67 -2.63
CA THR A 51 5.55 4.42 -2.52
C THR A 51 6.23 3.50 -1.51
N THR A 52 5.45 2.68 -0.80
CA THR A 52 6.01 1.78 0.21
C THR A 52 5.20 0.48 0.33
N GLY A 53 5.90 -0.61 0.64
CA GLY A 53 5.31 -1.89 1.06
C GLY A 53 5.26 -2.07 2.59
N ALA A 54 5.71 -1.08 3.35
CA ALA A 54 5.61 -1.08 4.81
C ALA A 54 4.26 -0.49 5.20
N VAL A 55 3.20 -1.31 5.13
CA VAL A 55 1.83 -0.93 5.51
C VAL A 55 1.35 -1.82 6.65
N GLN A 56 0.75 -1.19 7.66
CA GLN A 56 0.13 -1.88 8.77
C GLN A 56 -1.25 -1.26 9.04
N CYS A 57 -2.29 -2.08 8.94
CA CYS A 57 -3.66 -1.69 9.26
C CYS A 57 -4.14 -2.49 10.47
N ASN A 58 -4.60 -1.80 11.51
CA ASN A 58 -5.15 -2.41 12.71
C ASN A 58 -6.55 -1.86 12.95
N THR A 59 -7.56 -2.74 12.94
CA THR A 59 -8.94 -2.38 13.22
C THR A 59 -9.33 -2.84 14.61
N THR A 60 -9.86 -1.91 15.42
CA THR A 60 -10.47 -2.19 16.73
C THR A 60 -11.86 -1.56 16.74
N GLU A 61 -12.89 -2.40 16.86
CA GLU A 61 -14.28 -1.99 16.70
C GLU A 61 -14.50 -1.26 15.37
N TRP A 62 -14.94 0.00 15.39
CA TRP A 62 -15.16 0.83 14.22
C TRP A 62 -13.96 1.70 13.82
N LEU A 63 -12.86 1.63 14.57
CA LEU A 63 -11.67 2.43 14.30
C LEU A 63 -10.61 1.60 13.58
N THR A 64 -10.07 2.14 12.50
CA THR A 64 -8.94 1.57 11.76
C THR A 64 -7.76 2.53 11.82
N THR A 65 -6.67 2.09 12.44
CA THR A 65 -5.37 2.77 12.39
C THR A 65 -4.58 2.24 11.21
N ILE A 66 -4.10 3.15 10.36
CA ILE A 66 -3.29 2.86 9.18
C ILE A 66 -1.93 3.51 9.37
N SER A 67 -0.87 2.71 9.36
CA SER A 67 0.51 3.17 9.43
C SER A 67 1.26 2.80 8.16
N THR A 68 2.06 3.73 7.63
CA THR A 68 2.93 3.48 6.49
C THR A 68 4.36 3.91 6.78
N GLY A 69 5.36 3.21 6.24
CA GLY A 69 6.77 3.57 6.43
C GLY A 69 7.27 3.19 7.82
N ASP A 70 8.04 4.09 8.44
CA ASP A 70 8.63 3.89 9.76
C ASP A 70 8.64 5.17 10.60
N GLN A 71 9.37 5.15 11.73
CA GLN A 71 9.48 6.28 12.65
C GLN A 71 10.21 7.51 12.08
N THR A 72 10.96 7.35 10.98
CA THR A 72 11.75 8.42 10.35
C THR A 72 10.99 9.12 9.23
N ALA A 73 10.16 8.38 8.48
CA ALA A 73 9.29 8.91 7.44
C ALA A 73 8.07 8.01 7.26
N GLY A 74 6.88 8.60 7.26
CA GLY A 74 5.66 7.81 7.23
C GLY A 74 4.38 8.58 7.49
N ILE A 75 3.28 7.83 7.50
CA ILE A 75 1.94 8.31 7.83
C ILE A 75 1.40 7.48 8.99
N ASN A 76 0.65 8.12 9.88
CA ASN A 76 -0.30 7.45 10.77
C ASN A 76 -1.68 8.10 10.58
N ALA A 77 -2.67 7.32 10.15
CA ALA A 77 -4.03 7.77 9.97
C ALA A 77 -4.99 6.99 10.86
N LEU A 78 -6.01 7.66 11.38
CA LEU A 78 -7.13 7.05 12.08
C LEU A 78 -8.40 7.29 11.27
N VAL A 79 -9.07 6.21 10.91
CA VAL A 79 -10.32 6.20 10.15
C VAL A 79 -11.41 5.59 11.02
N SER A 80 -12.59 6.19 11.01
CA SER A 80 -13.79 5.67 11.67
C SER A 80 -14.77 5.14 10.64
N ASN A 81 -15.48 4.06 10.97
CA ASN A 81 -16.63 3.54 10.21
C ASN A 81 -17.88 3.40 11.09
N ARG A 82 -17.97 4.17 12.19
CA ARG A 82 -19.04 4.01 13.20
C ARG A 82 -20.42 4.29 12.62
N ASP A 83 -20.54 5.45 11.98
CA ASP A 83 -21.78 5.94 11.39
C ASP A 83 -21.58 6.04 9.87
N ASP A 84 -20.56 6.80 9.47
CA ASP A 84 -20.05 6.90 8.10
C ASP A 84 -18.53 6.69 8.06
N LEU A 85 -17.98 6.43 6.87
CA LEU A 85 -16.54 6.35 6.68
C LEU A 85 -15.93 7.76 6.75
N ALA A 86 -15.12 8.01 7.77
CA ALA A 86 -14.56 9.34 8.04
C ALA A 86 -13.08 9.26 8.48
N VAL A 87 -12.34 10.34 8.20
CA VAL A 87 -10.95 10.50 8.64
C VAL A 87 -10.94 11.33 9.92
N GLU A 88 -10.47 10.72 11.01
CA GLU A 88 -10.37 11.36 12.33
C GLU A 88 -9.07 12.16 12.46
N THR A 89 -7.95 11.56 12.03
CA THR A 89 -6.65 12.23 12.00
C THR A 89 -5.73 11.63 10.94
N VAL A 90 -4.84 12.46 10.41
CA VAL A 90 -3.69 12.05 9.60
C VAL A 90 -2.47 12.77 10.14
N SER A 91 -1.45 12.02 10.55
CA SER A 91 -0.13 12.54 10.91
C SER A 91 0.87 12.17 9.82
N ILE A 92 1.54 13.17 9.27
CA ILE A 92 2.54 13.05 8.21
C ILE A 92 3.90 13.39 8.82
N ASN A 93 4.84 12.47 8.71
CA ASN A 93 6.20 12.67 9.20
C ASN A 93 7.17 12.57 8.04
N ASN A 94 7.89 13.66 7.76
CA ASN A 94 9.02 13.71 6.84
C ASN A 94 8.77 13.02 5.47
N LEU A 95 7.62 13.28 4.85
CA LEU A 95 7.27 12.77 3.53
C LEU A 95 7.15 13.92 2.54
N GLY A 96 7.78 13.79 1.36
CA GLY A 96 7.76 14.84 0.34
C GLY A 96 8.28 16.20 0.85
N GLY A 97 9.18 16.20 1.84
CA GLY A 97 9.68 17.42 2.48
C GLY A 97 8.70 18.10 3.46
N PHE A 98 7.68 17.38 3.95
CA PHE A 98 6.65 17.94 4.83
C PHE A 98 6.46 17.11 6.10
N THR A 99 6.16 17.81 7.20
CA THR A 99 5.69 17.22 8.47
C THR A 99 4.50 18.02 8.97
N GLY A 100 3.41 17.35 9.32
CA GLY A 100 2.19 18.02 9.75
C GLY A 100 1.07 17.07 10.14
N THR A 101 -0.04 17.64 10.60
CA THR A 101 -1.19 16.89 11.09
C THR A 101 -2.49 17.49 10.58
N TYR A 102 -3.41 16.62 10.20
CA TYR A 102 -4.84 16.89 10.10
C TYR A 102 -5.55 16.26 11.29
N THR A 103 -6.52 16.97 11.87
CA THR A 103 -7.43 16.46 12.89
C THR A 103 -8.81 16.99 12.57
N ALA A 104 -9.80 16.10 12.52
CA ALA A 104 -11.19 16.49 12.28
C ALA A 104 -11.64 17.58 13.28
N ASP A 105 -12.41 18.54 12.79
CA ASP A 105 -13.00 19.63 13.58
C ASP A 105 -12.00 20.55 14.32
N VAL A 106 -10.71 20.48 14.02
CA VAL A 106 -9.65 21.25 14.70
C VAL A 106 -8.70 21.90 13.71
N GLY A 107 -8.32 23.15 13.97
CA GLY A 107 -7.20 23.84 13.31
C GLY A 107 -7.60 24.87 12.26
N PRO A 108 -6.64 25.73 11.82
CA PRO A 108 -6.87 26.78 10.83
C PRO A 108 -7.12 26.25 9.42
N THR A 109 -6.73 25.00 9.12
CA THR A 109 -7.02 24.36 7.83
C THR A 109 -8.48 23.97 7.65
N GLY A 110 -9.26 23.86 8.74
CA GLY A 110 -10.73 23.95 8.82
C GLY A 110 -11.60 23.15 7.82
N GLY A 111 -11.00 22.35 6.95
CA GLY A 111 -11.64 21.62 5.88
C GLY A 111 -11.64 20.13 6.19
N GLU A 112 -12.74 19.47 5.85
CA GLU A 112 -12.89 18.02 5.99
C GLU A 112 -11.87 17.29 5.11
N ALA A 113 -11.22 16.26 5.67
CA ALA A 113 -10.53 15.28 4.83
C ALA A 113 -11.58 14.36 4.20
N GLU A 114 -11.42 14.10 2.90
CA GLU A 114 -12.26 13.21 2.13
C GLU A 114 -11.69 11.79 2.17
N ILE A 115 -12.58 10.80 2.19
CA ILE A 115 -12.20 9.40 2.11
C ILE A 115 -13.14 8.62 1.20
N ALA A 116 -12.56 7.79 0.34
CA ALA A 116 -13.26 6.85 -0.50
C ALA A 116 -12.53 5.49 -0.50
N MET A 117 -13.21 4.46 -1.00
CA MET A 117 -12.66 3.12 -1.15
C MET A 117 -12.72 2.70 -2.62
N ALA A 118 -11.62 2.19 -3.15
CA ALA A 118 -11.58 1.41 -4.39
C ALA A 118 -11.12 -0.01 -4.03
N GLY A 119 -12.04 -0.98 -4.08
CA GLY A 119 -11.76 -2.33 -3.60
C GLY A 119 -11.32 -2.32 -2.13
N ARG A 120 -10.05 -2.66 -1.90
CA ARG A 120 -9.39 -2.66 -0.57
C ARG A 120 -8.59 -1.38 -0.26
N THR A 121 -8.52 -0.46 -1.22
CA THR A 121 -7.65 0.72 -1.16
C THR A 121 -8.43 1.90 -0.61
N TYR A 122 -8.01 2.36 0.57
CA TYR A 122 -8.42 3.66 1.09
C TYR A 122 -7.78 4.75 0.24
N GLN A 123 -8.58 5.73 -0.18
CA GLN A 123 -8.16 6.93 -0.87
C GLN A 123 -8.53 8.11 0.01
N ILE A 124 -7.53 8.70 0.67
CA ILE A 124 -7.69 9.75 1.68
C ILE A 124 -7.04 11.02 1.13
N SER A 125 -7.76 12.14 1.10
CA SER A 125 -7.21 13.44 0.72
C SER A 125 -7.64 14.52 1.69
N GLY A 126 -6.81 15.55 1.84
CA GLY A 126 -7.11 16.65 2.73
C GLY A 126 -5.98 17.65 2.80
N THR A 127 -6.03 18.52 3.81
CA THR A 127 -4.97 19.48 4.10
C THR A 127 -4.49 19.28 5.52
N ALA A 128 -3.18 19.19 5.71
CA ALA A 128 -2.55 19.08 7.02
C ALA A 128 -1.85 20.39 7.37
N ASP A 129 -1.97 20.80 8.63
CA ASP A 129 -1.22 21.91 9.20
C ASP A 129 0.18 21.43 9.62
N GLY A 130 1.22 22.11 9.16
CA GLY A 130 2.58 21.62 9.37
C GLY A 130 3.66 22.60 8.96
N PHE A 131 4.78 22.08 8.50
CA PHE A 131 5.94 22.83 8.02
C PHE A 131 6.71 22.06 6.95
N SER A 132 7.43 22.81 6.11
CA SER A 132 8.47 22.24 5.25
C SER A 132 9.66 21.80 6.10
N THR A 133 10.21 20.61 5.84
CA THR A 133 11.36 20.07 6.59
C THR A 133 12.63 20.91 6.40
N ASP A 134 12.72 21.68 5.32
CA ASP A 134 13.84 22.59 5.06
C ASP A 134 13.70 23.92 5.80
N GLU A 135 12.47 24.28 6.20
CA GLU A 135 12.14 25.53 6.88
C GLU A 135 11.23 25.29 8.11
N PRO A 136 11.66 24.49 9.11
CA PRO A 136 10.78 23.99 10.18
C PRO A 136 10.28 25.05 11.16
N SER A 137 10.82 26.28 11.09
CA SER A 137 10.39 27.41 11.93
C SER A 137 9.10 28.08 11.42
N PHE A 138 8.71 27.83 10.17
CA PHE A 138 7.55 28.46 9.55
C PHE A 138 6.46 27.44 9.31
N ARG A 139 5.28 27.69 9.90
CA ARG A 139 4.12 26.85 9.62
C ARG A 139 3.55 27.18 8.25
N VAL A 140 3.31 26.15 7.47
CA VAL A 140 2.65 26.21 6.17
C VAL A 140 1.78 24.97 6.02
N PRO A 141 0.50 25.10 5.65
CA PRO A 141 -0.33 23.94 5.37
C PRO A 141 0.10 23.27 4.06
N ALA A 142 -0.12 21.96 3.96
CA ALA A 142 0.10 21.21 2.72
C ALA A 142 -1.08 20.27 2.44
N THR A 143 -1.45 20.18 1.17
CA THR A 143 -2.41 19.16 0.72
C THR A 143 -1.75 17.80 0.69
N PHE A 144 -2.51 16.76 0.99
CA PHE A 144 -2.05 15.37 0.87
C PHE A 144 -3.06 14.52 0.11
N THR A 145 -2.55 13.47 -0.52
CA THR A 145 -3.37 12.34 -1.00
C THR A 145 -2.64 11.06 -0.65
N ILE A 146 -3.34 10.13 -0.02
CA ILE A 146 -2.84 8.84 0.45
C ILE A 146 -3.72 7.76 -0.17
N LYS A 147 -3.11 6.88 -0.95
CA LYS A 147 -3.72 5.62 -1.36
C LYS A 147 -3.05 4.50 -0.59
N VAL A 148 -3.82 3.68 0.11
CA VAL A 148 -3.28 2.60 0.93
C VAL A 148 -4.17 1.38 0.88
N ALA A 149 -3.60 0.25 0.47
CA ALA A 149 -4.27 -1.04 0.48
C ALA A 149 -3.88 -1.85 1.71
N CYS A 150 -4.87 -2.09 2.55
CA CYS A 150 -4.87 -3.20 3.50
C CYS A 150 -5.29 -4.49 2.73
#